data_AF-F0YSW5-F1
#
_entry.id   AF-F0YSW5-F1
#
_cell.length_a   1.000
_cell.length_b   1.000
_cell.length_c   1.000
_cell.angle_alpha   90.00
_cell.angle_beta   90.00
_cell.angle_gamma   90.00
#
_symmetry.space_group_name_H-M   'P 1'
#
loop_
_entity.id
_entity.type
_entity.pdbx_description
1 polymer ?
#
loop_
_entity_poly.entity_id
_entity_poly.type
_entity_poly.pdbx_seq_one_letter_code
_entity_poly.pdbx_strand_id
1 'polypeptide(L)'
;MAMYFYDRYGLSVGTAGTLASLFGWMNLFARGLGGLASDAANRRLGMRGRLLVHTAYLFAEGAILVAFSYVDALAPAVAALVCFSICVQAAEGTTFAIVPYVAPKSLGAVAGVVGAGGNVGAVAWGLLFMFGSDGAAG
;
A
#
# COMPACT_ATOMS: atom_id res chain seq x y z
N MET A 1 11.86 0.40 7.33
CA MET A 1 12.73 -0.20 6.30
C MET A 1 14.08 0.51 6.19
N ALA A 2 14.13 1.85 6.12
CA ALA A 2 15.37 2.62 6.05
C ALA A 2 16.29 2.47 7.30
N MET A 3 15.74 2.44 8.51
CA MET A 3 16.51 2.19 9.76
C MET A 3 17.16 0.79 9.82
N TYR A 4 16.59 -0.21 9.13
CA TYR A 4 17.06 -1.59 9.22
C TYR A 4 18.31 -1.84 8.34
N PHE A 5 18.40 -1.17 7.19
CA PHE A 5 19.59 -1.22 6.33
C PHE A 5 20.78 -0.43 6.88
N TYR A 6 20.52 0.57 7.75
CA TYR A 6 21.53 1.37 8.42
C TYR A 6 22.30 0.57 9.47
N ASP A 7 21.61 -0.21 10.30
CA ASP A 7 22.20 -0.91 11.45
C ASP A 7 23.06 -2.15 11.10
N ARG A 8 22.86 -2.78 9.94
CA ARG A 8 23.46 -4.10 9.65
C ARG A 8 24.65 -4.10 8.68
N TYR A 9 24.76 -3.12 7.79
CA TYR A 9 25.72 -3.19 6.65
C TYR A 9 26.73 -2.05 6.53
N GLY A 10 26.69 -1.02 7.37
CA GLY A 10 27.65 0.10 7.27
C GLY A 10 27.64 0.79 5.90
N LEU A 11 26.52 0.71 5.18
CA LEU A 11 26.37 1.27 3.83
C LEU A 11 26.06 2.76 3.93
N SER A 12 26.75 3.55 3.10
CA SER A 12 26.63 5.01 3.09
C SER A 12 25.19 5.45 2.85
N VAL A 13 24.82 6.59 3.46
CA VAL A 13 23.51 7.26 3.32
C VAL A 13 23.06 7.39 1.85
N GLY A 14 24.01 7.40 0.90
CA GLY A 14 23.75 7.41 -0.54
C GLY A 14 23.04 6.15 -1.07
N THR A 15 23.48 4.94 -0.71
CA THR A 15 22.87 3.70 -1.21
C THR A 15 21.48 3.47 -0.60
N ALA A 16 21.28 3.87 0.65
CA ALA A 16 19.96 3.85 1.29
C ALA A 16 18.97 4.81 0.60
N GLY A 17 19.45 5.99 0.19
CA GLY A 17 18.67 6.94 -0.61
C GLY A 17 18.30 6.39 -2.00
N THR A 18 19.23 5.71 -2.69
CA THR A 18 18.95 5.08 -3.99
C THR A 18 17.97 3.92 -3.88
N LEU A 19 18.09 3.08 -2.85
CA LEU A 19 17.12 2.00 -2.62
C LEU A 19 15.75 2.56 -2.25
N ALA A 20 15.68 3.59 -1.40
CA ALA A 20 14.41 4.24 -1.06
C ALA A 20 13.75 4.89 -2.29
N SER A 21 14.54 5.52 -3.18
CA SER A 21 14.00 6.09 -4.42
C SER A 21 13.53 5.02 -5.39
N LEU A 22 14.28 3.93 -5.59
CA LEU A 22 13.85 2.77 -6.38
C LEU A 22 12.58 2.12 -5.82
N PHE A 23 12.48 2.05 -4.50
CA PHE A 23 11.28 1.57 -3.82
C PHE A 23 10.09 2.50 -4.07
N GLY A 24 10.29 3.83 -3.96
CA GLY A 24 9.28 4.83 -4.31
C GLY A 24 8.84 4.77 -5.78
N TRP A 25 9.76 4.48 -6.70
CA TRP A 25 9.47 4.27 -8.11
C TRP A 25 8.66 2.99 -8.35
N MET A 26 9.07 1.86 -7.77
CA MET A 26 8.33 0.59 -7.83
C MET A 26 6.90 0.78 -7.31
N ASN A 27 6.76 1.54 -6.23
CA ASN A 27 5.51 1.90 -5.61
C ASN A 27 4.59 2.70 -6.57
N LEU A 28 5.12 3.74 -7.20
CA LEU A 28 4.41 4.51 -8.21
C LEU A 28 3.92 3.64 -9.38
N PHE A 29 4.78 2.75 -9.88
CA PHE A 29 4.43 1.80 -10.96
C PHE A 29 3.43 0.74 -10.51
N ALA A 30 3.55 0.19 -9.31
CA ALA A 30 2.61 -0.77 -8.74
C ALA A 30 1.19 -0.19 -8.67
N ARG A 31 1.08 1.09 -8.27
CA ARG A 31 -0.19 1.83 -8.25
C ARG A 31 -0.79 1.97 -9.65
N GLY A 32 0.02 2.35 -10.63
CA GLY A 32 -0.40 2.46 -12.04
C GLY A 32 -0.80 1.12 -12.65
N LEU A 33 0.00 0.07 -12.42
CA LEU A 33 -0.26 -1.28 -12.92
C LEU A 33 -1.48 -1.92 -12.25
N GLY A 34 -1.70 -1.70 -10.96
CA GLY A 34 -2.90 -2.16 -10.25
C GLY A 34 -4.18 -1.52 -10.80
N GLY A 35 -4.15 -0.21 -11.06
CA GLY A 35 -5.23 0.50 -11.74
C GLY A 35 -5.50 -0.04 -13.15
N LEU A 36 -4.43 -0.25 -13.95
CA LEU A 36 -4.53 -0.83 -15.29
C LEU A 36 -5.04 -2.29 -15.28
N ALA A 37 -4.61 -3.10 -14.32
CA ALA A 37 -5.07 -4.48 -14.14
C ALA A 37 -6.57 -4.53 -13.78
N SER A 38 -7.01 -3.62 -12.90
CA SER A 38 -8.44 -3.45 -12.57
C SER A 38 -9.25 -2.98 -13.78
N ASP A 39 -8.71 -2.06 -14.57
CA ASP A 39 -9.33 -1.58 -15.81
C ASP A 39 -9.40 -2.66 -16.90
N ALA A 40 -8.38 -3.51 -17.01
CA ALA A 40 -8.37 -4.65 -17.93
C ALA A 40 -9.39 -5.71 -17.52
N ALA A 41 -9.50 -6.00 -16.22
CA ALA A 41 -10.52 -6.92 -15.68
C ALA A 41 -11.94 -6.34 -15.84
N ASN A 42 -12.10 -5.02 -15.71
CA ASN A 42 -13.36 -4.32 -15.96
C ASN A 42 -13.84 -4.46 -17.40
N ARG A 43 -12.93 -4.44 -18.39
CA ARG A 43 -13.31 -4.62 -19.80
C ARG A 43 -13.90 -6.01 -20.08
N ARG A 44 -13.57 -7.02 -19.27
CA ARG A 44 -14.06 -8.40 -19.43
C ARG A 44 -15.31 -8.72 -18.61
N LEU A 45 -15.47 -8.11 -17.42
CA LEU A 45 -16.51 -8.47 -16.45
C LEU A 45 -17.36 -7.28 -15.95
N GLY A 46 -17.15 -6.08 -16.51
CA GLY A 46 -17.79 -4.84 -16.06
C GLY A 46 -17.40 -4.46 -14.63
N MET A 47 -18.23 -3.64 -13.98
CA MET A 47 -17.99 -3.13 -12.61
C MET A 47 -17.77 -4.23 -11.56
N ARG A 48 -18.36 -5.42 -11.77
CA ARG A 48 -18.15 -6.59 -10.92
C ARG A 48 -16.70 -7.07 -10.96
N GLY A 49 -16.03 -6.95 -12.11
CA GLY A 49 -14.62 -7.27 -12.29
C GLY A 49 -13.68 -6.35 -11.49
N ARG A 50 -13.99 -5.04 -11.43
CA ARG A 50 -13.22 -4.10 -10.59
C ARG A 50 -13.30 -4.43 -9.12
N LEU A 51 -14.52 -4.71 -8.63
CA LEU A 51 -14.75 -5.09 -7.23
C LEU A 51 -14.11 -6.44 -6.90
N LEU A 52 -14.14 -7.41 -7.82
CA LEU A 52 -13.46 -8.69 -7.67
C LEU A 52 -11.95 -8.55 -7.55
N VAL A 53 -11.33 -7.73 -8.41
CA VAL A 53 -9.88 -7.47 -8.36
C VAL A 53 -9.50 -6.72 -7.08
N HIS A 54 -10.29 -5.71 -6.69
CA HIS A 54 -10.09 -5.00 -5.42
C HIS A 54 -10.18 -5.93 -4.22
N THR A 55 -11.22 -6.78 -4.18
CA THR A 55 -11.43 -7.77 -3.12
C THR A 55 -10.29 -8.80 -3.11
N ALA A 56 -9.81 -9.24 -4.27
CA ALA A 56 -8.68 -10.16 -4.38
C ALA A 56 -7.39 -9.55 -3.82
N TYR A 57 -7.12 -8.26 -4.06
CA TYR A 57 -5.97 -7.57 -3.47
C TYR A 57 -6.09 -7.46 -1.95
N LEU A 58 -7.27 -7.11 -1.42
CA LEU A 58 -7.51 -7.08 0.03
C LEU A 58 -7.33 -8.45 0.70
N PHE A 59 -7.80 -9.52 0.05
CA PHE A 59 -7.58 -10.88 0.55
C PHE A 59 -6.10 -11.28 0.48
N ALA A 60 -5.40 -10.90 -0.59
CA ALA A 60 -3.97 -11.15 -0.74
C ALA A 60 -3.17 -10.40 0.34
N GLU A 61 -3.51 -9.15 0.64
CA GLU A 61 -2.93 -8.36 1.74
C GLU A 61 -3.09 -9.06 3.09
N GLY A 62 -4.31 -9.49 3.42
CA GLY A 62 -4.58 -10.23 4.65
C GLY A 62 -3.79 -11.54 4.72
N ALA A 63 -3.74 -12.30 3.62
CA ALA A 63 -2.97 -13.54 3.56
C ALA A 63 -1.45 -13.30 3.73
N ILE A 64 -0.91 -12.23 3.13
CA ILE A 64 0.50 -11.86 3.28
C ILE A 64 0.80 -11.45 4.73
N LEU A 65 -0.09 -10.71 5.40
CA LEU A 65 0.08 -10.34 6.80
C LEU A 65 0.02 -11.56 7.74
N VAL A 66 -0.90 -12.49 7.47
CA VAL A 66 -0.96 -13.75 8.21
C VAL A 66 0.32 -14.56 7.98
N ALA A 67 0.78 -14.69 6.74
CA ALA A 67 2.05 -15.36 6.43
C ALA A 67 3.24 -14.67 7.10
N PHE A 68 3.30 -13.33 7.09
CA PHE A 68 4.32 -12.53 7.77
C PHE A 68 4.36 -12.81 9.28
N SER A 69 3.21 -13.05 9.92
CA SER A 69 3.13 -13.39 11.34
C SER A 69 3.84 -14.70 11.72
N TYR A 70 4.12 -15.58 10.76
CA TYR A 70 4.83 -16.85 10.98
C TYR A 70 6.30 -16.80 10.53
N VAL A 71 6.80 -15.65 10.08
CA VAL A 71 8.16 -15.51 9.58
C VAL A 71 9.07 -14.98 10.68
N ASP A 72 9.92 -15.86 11.23
CA ASP A 72 10.93 -15.50 12.23
C ASP A 72 12.23 -14.96 11.61
N ALA A 73 12.40 -15.10 10.30
CA ALA A 73 13.60 -14.70 9.58
C ALA A 73 13.44 -13.32 8.91
N LEU A 74 14.42 -12.45 9.13
CA LEU A 74 14.39 -11.07 8.67
C LEU A 74 14.25 -10.91 7.13
N ALA A 75 15.06 -11.64 6.35
CA ALA A 75 15.07 -11.49 4.89
C ALA A 75 13.70 -11.80 4.25
N PRO A 76 13.02 -12.92 4.59
CA PRO A 76 11.67 -13.18 4.12
C PRO A 76 10.63 -12.22 4.73
N ALA A 77 10.83 -11.71 5.95
CA ALA A 77 9.96 -10.69 6.54
C ALA A 77 9.97 -9.39 5.72
N VAL A 78 11.16 -8.94 5.32
CA VAL A 78 11.31 -7.76 4.44
C VAL A 78 10.66 -8.02 3.08
N ALA A 79 10.91 -9.17 2.45
CA ALA A 79 10.31 -9.51 1.17
C ALA A 79 8.77 -9.56 1.23
N ALA A 80 8.19 -10.11 2.30
CA ALA A 80 6.76 -10.12 2.52
C ALA A 80 6.18 -8.70 2.67
N LEU A 81 6.87 -7.80 3.38
CA LEU A 81 6.48 -6.39 3.49
C LEU A 81 6.57 -5.66 2.14
N VAL A 82 7.54 -5.99 1.29
CA VAL A 82 7.62 -5.45 -0.08
C VAL A 82 6.41 -5.90 -0.90
N CYS A 83 6.11 -7.20 -0.91
CA CYS A 83 4.96 -7.74 -1.61
C CYS A 83 3.64 -7.13 -1.09
N PHE A 84 3.50 -7.01 0.23
CA PHE A 84 2.37 -6.33 0.85
C PHE A 84 2.25 -4.88 0.37
N SER A 85 3.34 -4.12 0.34
CA SER A 85 3.35 -2.73 -0.12
C SER A 85 2.92 -2.58 -1.58
N ILE A 86 3.32 -3.52 -2.45
CA ILE A 86 2.89 -3.56 -3.86
C ILE A 86 1.38 -3.82 -3.95
N CYS A 87 0.86 -4.78 -3.18
CA CYS A 87 -0.57 -5.09 -3.15
C CYS A 87 -1.41 -3.89 -2.66
N VAL A 88 -1.00 -3.25 -1.55
CA VAL A 88 -1.68 -2.06 -1.01
C VAL A 88 -1.77 -0.94 -2.03
N GLN A 89 -0.69 -0.69 -2.77
CA GLN A 89 -0.72 0.37 -3.78
C GLN A 89 -1.52 -0.01 -5.01
N ALA A 90 -1.50 -1.28 -5.41
CA ALA A 90 -2.39 -1.76 -6.44
C ALA A 90 -3.86 -1.62 -6.02
N ALA A 91 -4.19 -1.97 -4.78
CA ALA A 91 -5.52 -1.79 -4.18
C ALA A 91 -5.93 -0.31 -4.16
N GLU A 92 -5.06 0.60 -3.74
CA GLU A 92 -5.33 2.04 -3.79
C GLU A 92 -5.57 2.54 -5.23
N GLY A 93 -4.77 2.06 -6.20
CA GLY A 93 -4.98 2.34 -7.62
C GLY A 93 -6.35 1.86 -8.11
N THR A 94 -6.82 0.70 -7.64
CA THR A 94 -8.17 0.20 -7.95
C THR A 94 -9.27 1.03 -7.29
N THR A 95 -9.06 1.57 -6.08
CA THR A 95 -10.02 2.45 -5.40
C THR A 95 -10.27 3.73 -6.20
N PHE A 96 -9.21 4.39 -6.66
CA PHE A 96 -9.32 5.58 -7.52
C PHE A 96 -9.97 5.26 -8.87
N ALA A 97 -9.82 4.03 -9.37
CA ALA A 97 -10.52 3.57 -10.56
C ALA A 97 -12.04 3.35 -10.28
N ILE A 98 -12.44 2.96 -9.07
CA ILE A 98 -13.86 2.75 -8.72
C ILE A 98 -14.60 4.06 -8.45
N VAL A 99 -13.91 5.08 -7.89
CA VAL A 99 -14.49 6.39 -7.53
C VAL A 99 -15.41 6.99 -8.61
N PRO A 100 -15.05 6.99 -9.90
CA PRO A 100 -15.89 7.57 -10.94
C PRO A 100 -17.25 6.92 -11.15
N TYR A 101 -17.39 5.66 -10.74
CA TYR A 101 -18.62 4.89 -10.89
C TYR A 101 -19.61 5.13 -9.74
N VAL A 102 -19.11 5.57 -8.58
CA VAL A 102 -19.95 5.83 -7.40
C VAL A 102 -20.72 7.14 -7.55
N ALA A 103 -20.08 8.19 -8.06
CA ALA A 103 -20.71 9.50 -8.25
C ALA A 103 -20.20 10.21 -9.53
N PRO A 104 -20.72 9.84 -10.71
CA PRO A 104 -20.25 10.39 -11.98
C PRO A 104 -20.50 11.91 -12.14
N LYS A 105 -21.44 12.48 -11.37
CA LYS A 105 -21.76 13.92 -11.40
C LYS A 105 -20.82 14.79 -10.55
N SER A 106 -20.07 14.19 -9.62
CA SER A 106 -19.25 14.91 -8.65
C SER A 106 -17.90 14.22 -8.42
N LEU A 107 -17.25 13.84 -9.53
CA LEU A 107 -15.99 13.10 -9.54
C LEU A 107 -14.90 13.75 -8.69
N GLY A 108 -14.70 15.07 -8.86
CA GLY A 108 -13.67 15.80 -8.13
C GLY A 108 -13.90 15.84 -6.62
N ALA A 109 -15.15 15.98 -6.18
CA ALA A 109 -15.50 15.99 -4.76
C ALA A 109 -15.28 14.61 -4.12
N VAL A 110 -15.71 13.52 -4.77
CA VAL A 110 -15.54 12.16 -4.24
C VAL A 110 -14.08 11.72 -4.28
N ALA A 111 -13.34 12.03 -5.35
CA ALA A 111 -11.89 11.80 -5.39
C ALA A 111 -11.16 12.59 -4.31
N GLY A 112 -11.59 13.83 -4.04
CA GLY A 112 -11.06 14.66 -2.96
C GLY A 112 -11.31 14.05 -1.58
N VAL A 113 -12.52 13.55 -1.31
CA VAL A 113 -12.85 12.87 -0.04
C VAL A 113 -12.04 11.59 0.13
N VAL A 114 -11.90 10.77 -0.93
CA VAL A 114 -11.09 9.54 -0.87
C VAL A 114 -9.60 9.85 -0.63
N GLY A 115 -9.06 10.86 -1.30
CA GLY A 115 -7.68 11.32 -1.06
C GLY A 115 -7.48 11.88 0.36
N ALA A 116 -8.42 12.68 0.86
CA ALA A 116 -8.38 13.20 2.22
C ALA A 116 -8.44 12.07 3.25
N GLY A 117 -9.25 11.04 3.03
CA GLY A 117 -9.33 9.86 3.88
C GLY A 117 -7.98 9.14 4.02
N GLY A 118 -7.21 9.01 2.94
CA GLY A 118 -5.85 8.45 2.97
C GLY A 118 -4.89 9.23 3.87
N ASN A 119 -4.89 10.56 3.76
CA ASN A 119 -4.04 11.42 4.61
C ASN A 119 -4.46 11.37 6.09
N VAL A 120 -5.77 11.39 6.37
CA VAL A 120 -6.29 11.24 7.73
C VAL A 120 -5.88 9.90 8.34
N GLY A 121 -5.93 8.81 7.56
CA GLY A 121 -5.46 7.49 7.99
C GLY A 121 -3.98 7.47 8.35
N ALA A 122 -3.12 8.10 7.55
CA ALA A 122 -1.69 8.20 7.82
C ALA A 122 -1.40 8.96 9.13
N VAL A 123 -2.12 10.07 9.37
CA VAL A 123 -2.01 10.83 10.62
C VAL A 123 -2.52 9.99 11.80
N ALA A 124 -3.68 9.35 11.68
CA ALA A 124 -4.24 8.50 12.73
C ALA A 124 -3.30 7.34 13.09
N TRP A 125 -2.70 6.68 12.11
CA TRP A 125 -1.67 5.66 12.33
C TRP A 125 -0.45 6.23 13.04
N GLY A 126 0.07 7.39 12.60
CA GLY A 126 1.18 8.06 13.27
C GLY A 126 0.87 8.39 14.74
N LEU A 127 -0.33 8.89 15.02
CA LEU A 127 -0.78 9.18 16.39
C LEU A 127 -0.94 7.91 17.23
N LEU A 128 -1.48 6.82 16.66
CA LEU A 128 -1.60 5.53 17.35
C LEU A 128 -0.23 4.98 17.76
N PHE A 129 0.79 5.08 16.90
CA PHE A 129 2.14 4.62 17.26
C PHE A 129 2.81 5.58 18.24
N MET A 130 2.59 6.88 18.12
CA MET A 130 3.12 7.88 19.05
C MET A 130 2.56 7.65 20.47
N PHE A 131 1.24 7.68 20.64
CA PHE A 131 0.62 7.47 21.96
C PHE A 131 0.65 6.02 22.43
N GLY A 132 0.70 5.05 21.52
CA GLY A 132 0.84 3.63 21.85
C GLY A 132 2.24 3.27 22.36
N SER A 133 3.28 4.00 21.94
CA SER A 133 4.64 3.83 22.48
C SER A 133 4.86 4.59 23.78
N ASP A 134 4.12 5.67 24.03
CA ASP A 134 4.09 6.36 25.33
C ASP A 134 3.52 5.49 26.48
N GLY A 135 2.75 4.44 26.16
CA GLY A 135 2.22 3.47 27.14
C GLY A 135 3.15 2.29 27.49
N ALA A 136 4.29 2.14 26.79
CA ALA A 136 5.23 1.03 26.98
C ALA A 136 6.52 1.44 27.73
N ALA A 137 6.60 2.67 28.22
CA ALA A 137 7.72 3.22 28.98
C ALA A 137 7.33 3.71 30.40
N GLY A 138 6.28 3.12 30.97
CA GLY A 138 5.84 3.33 32.36
C GLY A 138 5.99 2.08 33.20
#